data_AF-W7DPR7-F1
#
_entry.id   AF-W7DPR7-F1
#
_cell.length_a   1.000
_cell.length_b   1.000
_cell.length_c   1.000
_cell.angle_alpha   90.00
_cell.angle_beta   90.00
_cell.angle_gamma   90.00
#
_symmetry.space_group_name_H-M   'P 1'
#
loop_
_entity.id
_entity.type
_entity.pdbx_description
1 polymer ?
#
loop_
_entity_poly.entity_id
_entity_poly.type
_entity_poly.pdbx_seq_one_letter_code
_entity_poly.pdbx_strand_id
1 'polypeptide(L)'
;MAITMPALIEGVVPFLAQDFAEEVFQQDYSDFKSFLRAIIINRFEFAKNNGKVIKIYFMELMYHDELRTQFSEIFMTHVKGHFDTLIDSYKEKGELMDMPNSTIMRALITNIVGFLLTRFVVMPDANWDDEAEIDFTVRYIMNGLAK
;
A
#
# COMPACT_ATOMS: atom_id res chain seq x y z
N MET A 1 20.83 -8.13 -22.89
CA MET A 1 21.17 -7.00 -22.01
C MET A 1 20.53 -7.27 -20.66
N ALA A 2 21.32 -7.40 -19.60
CA ALA A 2 20.77 -7.51 -18.25
C ALA A 2 20.31 -6.11 -17.84
N ILE A 3 19.02 -5.95 -17.56
CA ILE A 3 18.51 -4.74 -16.91
C ILE A 3 19.15 -4.74 -15.52
N THR A 4 19.99 -3.75 -15.24
CA THR A 4 20.56 -3.57 -13.90
C THR A 4 19.44 -3.12 -12.96
N MET A 5 19.44 -3.58 -11.71
CA MET A 5 18.42 -3.21 -10.71
C MET A 5 18.15 -1.69 -10.62
N PRO A 6 19.15 -0.80 -10.72
CA PRO A 6 18.92 0.64 -10.74
C PRO A 6 18.03 1.10 -11.89
N ALA A 7 18.21 0.56 -13.10
CA ALA A 7 17.42 0.93 -14.27
C ALA A 7 15.96 0.46 -14.21
N LEU A 8 15.69 -0.67 -13.53
CA LEU A 8 14.32 -1.11 -13.25
C LEU A 8 13.63 -0.13 -12.29
N ILE A 9 14.35 0.37 -11.29
CA ILE A 9 13.79 1.19 -10.23
C ILE A 9 13.52 2.62 -10.70
N GLU A 10 14.44 3.23 -11.44
CA GLU A 10 14.30 4.59 -11.96
C GLU A 10 13.16 4.73 -12.99
N GLY A 11 12.89 3.67 -13.78
CA GLY A 11 11.88 3.72 -14.84
C GLY A 11 10.49 3.22 -14.45
N VAL A 12 10.40 2.12 -13.69
CA VAL A 12 9.13 1.38 -13.51
C VAL A 12 8.37 1.82 -12.25
N VAL A 13 9.07 2.21 -11.17
CA VAL A 13 8.41 2.55 -9.90
C VAL A 13 7.52 3.80 -9.98
N PRO A 14 7.91 4.91 -10.64
CA PRO A 14 7.03 6.06 -10.81
C PRO A 14 5.74 5.73 -11.55
N PHE A 15 5.82 4.89 -12.59
CA PHE A 15 4.66 4.42 -13.36
C PHE A 15 3.71 3.60 -12.46
N LEU A 16 4.23 2.65 -11.69
CA LEU A 16 3.42 1.85 -10.75
C LEU A 16 2.74 2.69 -9.66
N ALA A 17 3.38 3.78 -9.22
CA ALA A 17 2.80 4.71 -8.26
C ALA A 17 1.67 5.55 -8.88
N GLN A 18 1.82 5.96 -10.15
CA GLN A 18 0.78 6.67 -10.90
C GLN A 18 -0.41 5.75 -11.18
N ASP A 19 -0.19 4.54 -11.71
CA ASP A 19 -1.24 3.54 -11.94
C ASP A 19 -2.02 3.26 -10.65
N PHE A 20 -1.33 3.09 -9.52
CA PHE A 20 -1.98 2.93 -8.23
C PHE A 20 -2.87 4.12 -7.87
N ALA A 21 -2.36 5.34 -8.04
CA ALA A 21 -3.11 6.54 -7.71
C ALA A 21 -4.36 6.67 -8.58
N GLU A 22 -4.26 6.34 -9.86
CA GLU A 22 -5.39 6.33 -10.79
C GLU A 22 -6.42 5.26 -10.42
N GLU A 23 -5.99 4.02 -10.20
CA GLU A 23 -6.88 2.90 -9.88
C GLU A 23 -7.62 3.09 -8.55
N VAL A 24 -6.94 3.64 -7.54
CA VAL A 24 -7.47 3.71 -6.18
C VAL A 24 -8.17 5.04 -5.89
N PHE A 25 -7.67 6.19 -6.35
CA PHE A 25 -8.25 7.49 -5.98
C PHE A 25 -9.26 8.07 -6.97
N GLN A 26 -9.39 7.52 -8.18
CA GLN A 26 -10.43 7.96 -9.13
C GLN A 26 -11.80 7.32 -8.86
N GLN A 27 -11.89 6.38 -7.92
CA GLN A 27 -13.14 5.74 -7.53
C GLN A 27 -13.75 6.46 -6.33
N ASP A 28 -15.07 6.67 -6.38
CA ASP A 28 -15.84 7.13 -5.24
C ASP A 28 -16.23 5.94 -4.36
N TYR A 29 -15.74 5.92 -3.12
CA TYR A 29 -16.12 4.92 -2.13
C TYR A 29 -17.17 5.50 -1.17
N SER A 30 -18.16 4.67 -0.81
CA SER A 30 -19.24 5.06 0.10
C SER A 30 -18.75 5.39 1.51
N ASP A 31 -17.72 4.69 1.97
CA ASP A 31 -17.22 4.70 3.34
C ASP A 31 -15.75 4.24 3.37
N PHE A 32 -15.07 4.52 4.48
CA PHE A 32 -13.66 4.23 4.68
C PHE A 32 -13.36 2.73 4.64
N LYS A 33 -14.29 1.87 5.08
CA LYS A 33 -14.10 0.41 5.03
C LYS A 33 -14.07 -0.08 3.58
N SER A 34 -14.94 0.44 2.74
CA SER A 34 -15.02 0.13 1.31
C SER A 34 -13.74 0.59 0.59
N PHE A 35 -13.26 1.80 0.88
CA PHE A 35 -11.95 2.28 0.42
C PHE A 35 -10.80 1.37 0.88
N LEU A 36 -10.77 1.02 2.16
CA LEU A 36 -9.74 0.17 2.75
C LEU A 36 -9.72 -1.24 2.15
N ARG A 37 -10.90 -1.80 1.85
CA ARG A 37 -10.99 -3.08 1.16
C ARG A 37 -10.42 -2.97 -0.25
N ALA A 38 -10.79 -1.92 -0.99
CA ALA A 38 -10.35 -1.70 -2.35
C ALA A 38 -8.82 -1.57 -2.45
N ILE A 39 -8.21 -0.78 -1.57
CA ILE A 39 -6.75 -0.63 -1.55
C ILE A 39 -6.04 -1.95 -1.22
N ILE A 40 -6.54 -2.74 -0.26
CA ILE A 40 -5.93 -4.04 0.07
C ILE A 40 -6.02 -5.01 -1.10
N ILE A 41 -7.20 -5.14 -1.73
CA ILE A 41 -7.38 -6.02 -2.90
C ILE A 41 -6.47 -5.59 -4.04
N ASN A 42 -6.43 -4.30 -4.34
CA ASN A 42 -5.60 -3.76 -5.41
C ASN A 42 -4.11 -4.05 -5.18
N ARG A 43 -3.60 -3.81 -3.96
CA ARG A 43 -2.19 -4.09 -3.61
C ARG A 43 -1.92 -5.59 -3.52
N PHE A 44 -2.90 -6.40 -3.13
CA PHE A 44 -2.80 -7.86 -3.12
C PHE A 44 -2.66 -8.43 -4.54
N GLU A 45 -3.52 -8.03 -5.48
CA GLU A 45 -3.43 -8.49 -6.87
C GLU A 45 -2.14 -8.02 -7.54
N PHE A 46 -1.70 -6.79 -7.26
CA PHE A 46 -0.38 -6.33 -7.67
C PHE A 46 0.73 -7.24 -7.11
N ALA A 47 0.67 -7.59 -5.83
CA ALA A 47 1.68 -8.43 -5.20
C ALA A 47 1.68 -9.89 -5.68
N LYS A 48 0.50 -10.46 -5.91
CA LYS A 48 0.31 -11.79 -6.46
C LYS A 48 0.95 -11.93 -7.84
N ASN A 49 0.75 -10.94 -8.70
CA ASN A 49 1.29 -10.95 -10.06
C ASN A 49 2.79 -10.62 -10.11
N ASN A 50 3.33 -9.95 -9.09
CA ASN A 50 4.71 -9.41 -9.09
C ASN A 50 5.58 -9.87 -7.90
N GLY A 51 5.20 -10.92 -7.18
CA GLY A 51 5.80 -11.26 -5.88
C GLY A 51 7.32 -11.41 -5.86
N LYS A 52 7.92 -11.97 -6.93
CA LYS A 52 9.38 -12.08 -7.08
C LYS A 52 10.06 -10.72 -7.19
N VAL A 53 9.49 -9.80 -7.98
CA VAL A 53 10.02 -8.45 -8.18
C VAL A 53 9.90 -7.64 -6.89
N ILE A 54 8.76 -7.74 -6.21
CA ILE A 54 8.54 -7.06 -4.93
C ILE A 54 9.51 -7.54 -3.86
N LYS A 55 9.75 -8.86 -3.77
CA LYS A 55 10.75 -9.41 -2.85
C LYS A 55 12.13 -8.80 -3.07
N ILE A 56 12.55 -8.74 -4.33
CA ILE A 56 13.83 -8.14 -4.70
C ILE A 56 13.85 -6.66 -4.33
N TYR A 57 12.86 -5.89 -4.76
CA TYR A 57 12.78 -4.46 -4.49
C TYR A 57 12.78 -4.16 -2.98
N PHE A 58 12.04 -4.94 -2.20
CA PHE A 58 12.01 -4.81 -0.74
C PHE A 58 13.37 -5.08 -0.12
N MET A 59 14.11 -6.10 -0.58
CA MET A 59 15.47 -6.35 -0.10
C MET A 59 16.42 -5.20 -0.48
N GLU A 60 16.39 -4.74 -1.72
CA GLU A 60 17.22 -3.62 -2.19
C GLU A 60 16.95 -2.33 -1.40
N LEU A 61 15.69 -2.04 -1.08
CA LEU A 61 15.28 -0.87 -0.29
C LEU A 61 15.89 -0.87 1.12
N MET A 62 16.16 -2.05 1.70
CA MET A 62 16.83 -2.17 3.01
C MET A 62 18.32 -1.85 2.96
N TYR A 63 18.99 -2.11 1.83
CA TYR A 63 20.46 -1.96 1.71
C TYR A 63 20.91 -0.69 0.99
N HIS A 64 20.02 -0.01 0.26
CA HIS A 64 20.36 1.16 -0.55
C HIS A 64 19.60 2.41 -0.11
N ASP A 65 20.30 3.35 0.53
CA ASP A 65 19.76 4.63 1.02
C ASP A 65 19.14 5.46 -0.12
N GLU A 66 19.78 5.47 -1.28
CA GLU A 66 19.30 6.17 -2.47
C GLU A 66 17.90 5.68 -2.90
N LEU A 67 17.67 4.37 -2.87
CA LEU A 67 16.38 3.78 -3.21
C LEU A 67 15.28 4.19 -2.22
N ARG A 68 15.62 4.31 -0.93
CA ARG A 68 14.66 4.80 0.09
C ARG A 68 14.29 6.26 -0.14
N THR A 69 15.26 7.08 -0.51
CA THR A 69 15.03 8.49 -0.85
C THR A 69 14.11 8.61 -2.07
N GLN A 70 14.42 7.89 -3.16
CA GLN A 70 13.59 7.89 -4.38
C GLN A 70 12.17 7.41 -4.09
N PHE A 71 12.01 6.31 -3.34
CA PHE A 71 10.68 5.83 -2.94
C PHE A 71 9.89 6.89 -2.17
N SER A 72 10.54 7.54 -1.20
CA SER A 72 9.93 8.63 -0.43
C SER A 72 9.50 9.80 -1.33
N GLU A 73 10.34 10.22 -2.27
CA GLU A 73 10.03 11.33 -3.18
C GLU A 73 8.84 11.02 -4.09
N ILE A 74 8.81 9.82 -4.69
CA ILE A 74 7.70 9.34 -5.51
C ILE A 74 6.40 9.33 -4.70
N PHE A 75 6.45 8.80 -3.48
CA PHE A 75 5.28 8.75 -2.61
C PHE A 75 4.76 10.15 -2.24
N MET A 76 5.67 11.05 -1.85
CA MET A 76 5.31 12.43 -1.48
C MET A 76 4.71 13.19 -2.66
N THR A 77 5.19 12.93 -3.87
CA THR A 77 4.78 13.62 -5.10
C THR A 77 3.43 13.12 -5.62
N HIS A 78 3.21 11.80 -5.64
CA HIS A 78 2.07 11.21 -6.34
C HIS A 78 0.95 10.72 -5.42
N VAL A 79 1.26 10.38 -4.17
CA VAL A 79 0.34 9.60 -3.32
C VAL A 79 -0.12 10.39 -2.09
N LYS A 80 0.79 11.12 -1.43
CA LYS A 80 0.48 11.78 -0.14
C LYS A 80 -0.69 12.77 -0.21
N GLY A 81 -0.71 13.65 -1.22
CA GLY A 81 -1.76 14.68 -1.33
C GLY A 81 -3.17 14.07 -1.43
N HIS A 82 -3.32 13.04 -2.27
CA HIS A 82 -4.58 12.31 -2.43
C HIS A 82 -5.03 11.65 -1.12
N PHE A 83 -4.09 11.02 -0.40
CA PHE A 83 -4.39 10.41 0.90
C PHE A 83 -4.81 11.42 1.96
N ASP A 84 -4.12 12.56 2.07
CA ASP A 84 -4.45 13.56 3.08
C ASP A 84 -5.87 14.07 2.88
N THR A 85 -6.23 14.48 1.66
CA THR A 85 -7.58 14.94 1.33
C THR A 85 -8.64 13.87 1.62
N LEU A 86 -8.35 12.61 1.25
CA LEU A 86 -9.29 11.52 1.46
C LEU A 86 -9.49 11.22 2.96
N ILE A 87 -8.42 11.12 3.73
CA ILE A 87 -8.47 10.88 5.18
C ILE A 87 -9.25 12.00 5.87
N ASP A 88 -8.98 13.26 5.52
CA ASP A 88 -9.70 14.41 6.07
C ASP A 88 -11.20 14.31 5.79
N SER A 89 -11.59 13.93 4.56
CA SER A 89 -13.00 13.75 4.21
C SER A 89 -13.71 12.68 5.06
N TYR A 90 -13.03 11.57 5.39
CA TYR A 90 -13.61 10.52 6.24
C TYR A 90 -13.64 10.91 7.72
N LYS A 91 -12.70 11.74 8.18
CA LYS A 91 -12.76 12.33 9.53
C LYS A 91 -13.93 13.29 9.67
N GLU A 92 -14.16 14.14 8.66
CA GLU A 92 -15.29 15.09 8.64
C GLU A 92 -16.64 14.36 8.68
N LYS A 93 -16.73 13.20 8.00
CA LYS A 93 -17.90 12.30 8.06
C LYS A 93 -18.03 11.56 9.39
N GLY A 94 -17.03 11.65 10.27
CA GLY A 94 -17.01 10.96 11.56
C GLY A 94 -16.70 9.47 11.48
N GLU A 95 -16.13 8.99 10.38
CA GLU A 95 -15.80 7.57 10.17
C GLU A 95 -14.42 7.20 10.74
N LEU A 96 -13.52 8.18 10.84
CA LEU A 96 -12.16 8.00 11.33
C LEU A 96 -11.91 8.74 12.65
N MET A 97 -11.03 8.16 13.47
CA MET A 97 -10.50 8.84 14.65
C MET A 97 -9.68 10.09 14.30
N ASP A 98 -9.68 11.05 15.22
CA ASP A 98 -8.92 12.28 15.09
C ASP A 98 -7.44 12.07 15.45
N MET A 99 -6.70 11.49 14.50
CA MET A 99 -5.25 11.30 14.54
C MET A 99 -4.58 12.03 13.38
N PRO A 100 -3.30 12.42 13.46
CA PRO A 100 -2.59 12.99 12.31
C PRO A 100 -2.70 12.09 11.08
N ASN A 101 -2.92 12.66 9.88
CA ASN A 101 -3.06 11.89 8.63
C ASN A 101 -1.84 11.01 8.38
N SER A 102 -0.65 11.52 8.67
CA SER A 102 0.60 10.76 8.61
C SER A 102 0.59 9.52 9.51
N THR A 103 -0.03 9.58 10.67
CA THR A 103 -0.18 8.44 11.60
C THR A 103 -1.12 7.38 11.03
N ILE A 104 -2.28 7.81 10.53
CA ILE A 104 -3.28 6.94 9.89
C ILE A 104 -2.64 6.25 8.67
N MET A 105 -2.03 7.04 7.78
CA MET A 105 -1.37 6.56 6.58
C MET A 105 -0.23 5.58 6.90
N ARG A 106 0.63 5.90 7.88
CA ARG A 106 1.66 4.96 8.35
C ARG A 106 1.06 3.65 8.83
N ALA A 107 -0.02 3.68 9.61
CA ALA A 107 -0.70 2.49 10.09
C ALA A 107 -1.29 1.65 8.94
N LEU A 108 -1.91 2.30 7.94
CA LEU A 108 -2.38 1.63 6.73
C LEU A 108 -1.24 0.93 6.00
N ILE A 109 -0.18 1.67 5.67
CA ILE A 109 0.97 1.14 4.92
C ILE A 109 1.60 -0.04 5.67
N THR A 110 1.86 0.11 6.97
CA THR A 110 2.49 -0.95 7.78
C THR A 110 1.68 -2.24 7.77
N ASN A 111 0.36 -2.15 7.94
CA ASN A 111 -0.48 -3.35 7.99
C ASN A 111 -0.64 -4.00 6.61
N ILE A 112 -0.88 -3.20 5.57
CA ILE A 112 -1.02 -3.70 4.20
C ILE A 112 0.28 -4.35 3.73
N VAL A 113 1.41 -3.62 3.83
CA VAL A 113 2.72 -4.14 3.41
C VAL A 113 3.13 -5.35 4.27
N GLY A 114 2.88 -5.32 5.58
CA GLY A 114 3.17 -6.43 6.48
C GLY A 114 2.43 -7.72 6.11
N PHE A 115 1.13 -7.62 5.79
CA PHE A 115 0.34 -8.73 5.29
C PHE A 115 0.93 -9.29 3.98
N LEU A 116 1.17 -8.43 2.99
CA LEU A 116 1.66 -8.84 1.68
C LEU A 116 3.06 -9.47 1.75
N LEU A 117 3.98 -8.91 2.53
CA LEU A 117 5.31 -9.48 2.72
C LEU A 117 5.23 -10.85 3.40
N THR A 118 4.40 -10.99 4.44
CA THR A 118 4.20 -12.29 5.08
C THR A 118 3.68 -13.31 4.08
N ARG A 119 2.64 -12.97 3.33
CA ARG A 119 1.97 -13.85 2.38
C ARG A 119 2.83 -14.26 1.18
N PHE A 120 3.58 -13.33 0.59
CA PHE A 120 4.29 -13.56 -0.68
C PHE A 120 5.81 -13.74 -0.55
N VAL A 121 6.41 -13.34 0.59
CA VAL A 121 7.86 -13.38 0.78
C VAL A 121 8.26 -14.35 1.88
N VAL A 122 7.61 -14.28 3.05
CA VAL A 122 7.99 -15.07 4.24
C VAL A 122 7.38 -16.46 4.21
N MET A 123 6.08 -16.57 3.89
CA MET A 123 5.31 -17.82 3.90
C MET A 123 4.55 -18.06 2.59
N PRO A 124 5.22 -18.04 1.41
CA PRO A 124 4.56 -18.17 0.11
C PRO A 124 3.90 -19.53 -0.12
N ASP A 125 4.45 -20.60 0.46
CA ASP A 125 4.02 -21.98 0.26
C ASP A 125 3.04 -22.47 1.33
N ALA A 126 2.69 -21.63 2.31
CA ALA A 126 1.69 -21.96 3.31
C ALA A 126 0.29 -21.98 2.67
N ASN A 127 -0.62 -22.75 3.27
CA ASN A 127 -2.00 -22.80 2.82
C ASN A 127 -2.79 -21.62 3.41
N TRP A 128 -3.00 -20.58 2.61
CA TRP A 128 -3.73 -19.37 2.98
C TRP A 128 -5.16 -19.39 2.43
N ASP A 129 -6.11 -18.90 3.22
CA ASP A 129 -7.39 -18.42 2.72
C ASP A 129 -7.26 -16.91 2.48
N ASP A 130 -6.82 -16.54 1.27
CA ASP A 130 -6.47 -15.17 0.92
C ASP A 130 -7.64 -14.20 1.06
N GLU A 131 -8.86 -14.65 0.77
CA GLU A 131 -10.07 -13.83 0.91
C GLU A 131 -10.38 -13.57 2.38
N ALA A 132 -10.32 -14.60 3.22
CA ALA A 132 -10.52 -14.44 4.66
C ALA A 132 -9.46 -13.53 5.29
N GLU A 133 -8.21 -13.60 4.82
CA GLU A 133 -7.09 -12.82 5.36
C GLU A 133 -7.16 -11.34 4.97
N ILE A 134 -7.65 -11.04 3.76
CA ILE A 134 -8.03 -9.68 3.38
C ILE A 134 -9.13 -9.16 4.30
N ASP A 135 -10.18 -9.96 4.56
CA ASP A 135 -11.29 -9.59 5.44
C ASP A 135 -10.84 -9.33 6.88
N PHE A 136 -9.98 -10.18 7.43
CA PHE A 136 -9.41 -10.01 8.76
C PHE A 136 -8.50 -8.79 8.83
N THR A 137 -7.71 -8.53 7.79
CA THR A 137 -6.84 -7.33 7.71
C THR A 137 -7.69 -6.05 7.68
N VAL A 138 -8.74 -6.00 6.86
CA VAL A 138 -9.70 -4.88 6.85
C VAL A 138 -10.28 -4.68 8.25
N ARG A 139 -10.79 -5.74 8.88
CA ARG A 139 -11.39 -5.66 10.22
C ARG A 139 -10.39 -5.18 11.27
N TYR A 140 -9.17 -5.71 11.25
CA TYR A 140 -8.11 -5.36 12.19
C TYR A 140 -7.76 -3.86 12.11
N ILE A 141 -7.58 -3.34 10.90
CA ILE A 141 -7.30 -1.93 10.66
C ILE A 141 -8.50 -1.06 11.06
N MET A 142 -9.73 -1.45 10.68
CA MET A 142 -10.94 -0.71 11.06
C MET A 142 -11.08 -0.59 12.57
N ASN A 143 -10.84 -1.65 13.33
CA ASN A 143 -10.91 -1.62 14.79
C ASN A 143 -9.89 -0.67 15.42
N GLY A 144 -8.79 -0.36 14.71
CA GLY A 144 -7.75 0.55 15.18
C GLY A 144 -7.85 1.98 14.64
N LEU A 145 -8.75 2.26 13.69
CA LEU A 145 -8.84 3.57 13.01
C LEU A 145 -10.25 4.16 12.97
N ALA A 146 -11.29 3.33 13.01
CA ALA A 146 -12.67 3.76 12.96
C ALA A 146 -13.09 4.42 14.28
N LYS A 147 -14.07 5.33 14.19
CA LYS A 147 -14.65 6.03 15.33
C LYS A 147 -15.94 5.38 15.82
#